data_AF-A0A2Z3GI12-F1
#
_entry.id   AF-A0A2Z3GI12-F1
#
_cell.length_a   1.000
_cell.length_b   1.000
_cell.length_c   1.000
_cell.angle_alpha   90.00
_cell.angle_beta   90.00
_cell.angle_gamma   90.00
#
_symmetry.space_group_name_H-M   'P 1'
#
loop_
_entity.id
_entity.type
_entity.pdbx_description
1 polymer ?
#
loop_
_entity_poly.entity_id
_entity_poly.type
_entity_poly.pdbx_seq_one_letter_code
_entity_poly.pdbx_strand_id
1 'polypeptide(L)' 'MEAYSPAVERALRTALAGHSPAYLAQLLIYYRVRQGPGLALVRAEYLRRGLPDPYQKPTA' A
#
# COMPACT_ATOMS: atom_id res chain seq x y z
N MET A 1 -6.00 6.94 -14.75
CA MET A 1 -5.61 6.72 -13.35
C MET A 1 -4.80 7.93 -12.94
N GLU A 2 -5.36 8.83 -12.13
CA GLU A 2 -4.63 10.04 -11.70
C GLU A 2 -3.45 9.62 -10.83
N ALA A 3 -2.24 9.91 -11.30
CA ALA A 3 -1.02 9.68 -10.54
C ALA A 3 -0.91 10.77 -9.46
N TYR A 4 -0.50 10.38 -8.25
CA TYR A 4 -0.19 11.35 -7.22
C TYR A 4 0.93 12.27 -7.69
N SER A 5 0.89 13.55 -7.28
CA SER A 5 2.04 14.41 -7.44
C SER A 5 3.22 13.84 -6.64
N PRO A 6 4.49 14.03 -7.09
CA PRO A 6 5.65 13.45 -6.42
C PRO A 6 5.77 13.82 -4.94
N ALA A 7 5.34 15.03 -4.58
CA ALA A 7 5.32 15.49 -3.18
C ALA A 7 4.31 14.71 -2.33
N VAL A 8 3.11 14.47 -2.87
CA VAL A 8 2.06 13.69 -2.19
C VAL A 8 2.49 12.23 -2.05
N GLU A 9 3.08 11.66 -3.10
CA GLU A 9 3.60 10.28 -3.04
C GLU A 9 4.65 10.13 -1.93
N ARG A 10 5.59 11.08 -1.84
CA ARG A 10 6.65 11.04 -0.83
C ARG A 10 6.08 11.17 0.59
N ALA A 11 5.15 12.09 0.80
CA ALA A 11 4.47 12.26 2.08
C ALA A 11 3.71 10.99 2.50
N LEU A 12 2.99 10.37 1.57
CA LEU A 12 2.26 9.12 1.82
C LEU A 12 3.21 7.97 2.16
N ARG A 13 4.34 7.82 1.44
CA ARG A 13 5.36 6.81 1.76
C ARG A 13 5.93 7.00 3.17
N THR A 14 6.24 8.24 3.56
CA THR A 14 6.72 8.55 4.91
C THR A 14 5.67 8.24 5.97
N ALA A 15 4.41 8.57 5.73
CA ALA A 15 3.31 8.23 6.64
C ALA A 15 3.18 6.71 6.80
N LEU A 16 3.12 5.97 5.68
CA LEU A 16 3.02 4.51 5.68
C LEU A 16 4.20 3.84 6.40
N ALA A 17 5.41 4.38 6.26
CA ALA A 17 6.61 3.89 6.95
C ALA A 17 6.49 3.91 8.50
N GLY A 18 5.73 4.85 9.06
CA GLY A 18 5.53 4.96 10.51
C GLY A 18 4.46 4.04 11.10
N HIS A 19 3.65 3.39 10.26
CA HIS A 19 2.51 2.58 10.74
C HIS A 19 2.86 1.11 10.96
N SER A 20 2.07 0.45 11.80
CA SER A 20 2.19 -0.99 12.09
C SER A 20 1.77 -1.85 10.89
N PRO A 21 2.30 -3.08 10.76
CA PRO A 21 1.87 -4.02 9.72
C PRO A 21 0.36 -4.28 9.70
N ALA A 22 -0.28 -4.34 10.87
CA ALA A 22 -1.72 -4.54 10.98
C ALA A 22 -2.53 -3.37 10.38
N TYR A 23 -2.06 -2.13 10.58
CA TYR A 23 -2.71 -0.96 10.00
C TYR A 23 -2.53 -0.92 8.48
N LEU A 24 -1.34 -1.28 7.98
CA LEU A 24 -1.10 -1.40 6.55
C LEU A 24 -2.03 -2.47 5.92
N ALA A 25 -2.32 -3.57 6.63
CA ALA A 25 -3.25 -4.60 6.16
C ALA A 25 -4.67 -4.04 5.97
N GLN A 26 -5.13 -3.26 6.94
CA GLN A 26 -6.45 -2.61 6.89
C GLN A 26 -6.53 -1.61 5.72
N LEU A 27 -5.47 -0.81 5.52
CA LEU A 27 -5.41 0.10 4.37
C LEU A 27 -5.41 -0.66 3.04
N LEU A 28 -4.70 -1.79 2.95
CA LEU A 28 -4.66 -2.60 1.74
C LEU A 28 -6.05 -3.15 1.40
N ILE A 29 -6.78 -3.68 2.40
CA ILE A 29 -8.18 -4.11 2.26
C ILE A 29 -9.05 -2.95 1.76
N TYR A 30 -8.96 -1.79 2.43
CA TYR A 30 -9.76 -0.62 2.13
C TYR A 30 -9.56 -0.10 0.69
N TYR A 31 -8.30 0.10 0.28
CA TYR A 31 -7.99 0.60 -1.06
C TYR A 31 -8.27 -0.43 -2.16
N ARG A 32 -8.24 -1.72 -1.85
CA ARG A 32 -8.61 -2.77 -2.81
C ARG A 32 -10.09 -2.72 -3.15
N VAL A 33 -10.97 -2.57 -2.15
CA VAL A 33 -12.42 -2.45 -2.38
C VAL A 33 -12.75 -1.21 -3.21
N ARG A 34 -12.07 -0.09 -2.93
CA ARG A 34 -12.31 1.19 -3.62
C ARG A 34 -11.51 1.39 -4.92
N GLN A 35 -10.62 0.46 -5.26
CA GLN A 35 -9.63 0.61 -6.35
C GLN A 35 -8.93 1.98 -6.36
N GLY A 36 -8.59 2.48 -5.18
CA GLY A 36 -8.01 3.80 -5.01
C GLY A 36 -6.51 3.84 -5.37
N PRO A 37 -5.97 5.03 -5.73
CA PRO A 37 -4.56 5.18 -6.08
C PRO A 37 -3.61 4.82 -4.90
N GLY A 38 -4.10 4.84 -3.66
CA GLY A 38 -3.37 4.40 -2.47
C GLY A 38 -3.04 2.90 -2.44
N LEU A 39 -3.72 2.08 -3.25
CA LEU A 39 -3.46 0.63 -3.30
C LEU A 39 -2.02 0.32 -3.71
N ALA A 40 -1.51 1.00 -4.74
CA ALA A 40 -0.14 0.80 -5.23
C ALA A 40 0.90 1.20 -4.19
N LEU A 41 0.63 2.27 -3.42
CA LEU A 41 1.54 2.76 -2.38
C LEU A 41 1.60 1.83 -1.18
N VAL A 42 0.45 1.40 -0.67
CA VAL A 42 0.39 0.46 0.46
C VAL A 42 1.01 -0.88 0.06
N ARG A 43 0.78 -1.34 -1.18
CA ARG A 43 1.41 -2.55 -1.70
C ARG A 43 2.92 -2.43 -1.83
N ALA A 44 3.42 -1.29 -2.32
CA ALA A 44 4.86 -1.04 -2.38
C ALA A 44 5.51 -1.05 -0.99
N GLU A 45 4.82 -0.53 0.02
CA GLU A 45 5.31 -0.58 1.40
C GLU A 45 5.32 -2.01 1.98
N TYR A 46 4.32 -2.84 1.64
CA TYR A 46 4.31 -4.27 1.98
C TYR A 46 5.53 -5.00 1.41
N LEU A 47 5.78 -4.82 0.11
CA LEU A 47 6.93 -5.40 -0.57
C LEU A 47 8.25 -4.90 0.04
N ARG A 48 8.36 -3.60 0.34
CA ARG A 48 9.55 -3.01 0.97
C ARG A 48 9.85 -3.61 2.33
N ARG A 49 8.82 -4.01 3.08
CA ARG A 49 8.95 -4.64 4.41
C ARG A 49 9.08 -6.17 4.36
N GLY A 50 9.02 -6.78 3.17
CA GLY A 50 8.97 -8.24 3.05
C GLY A 50 7.72 -8.86 3.67
N LEU A 51 6.64 -8.07 3.82
CA LEU A 51 5.39 -8.57 4.35
C LEU A 51 4.67 -9.37 3.26
N PRO A 52 4.06 -10.52 3.62
CA PRO A 52 3.26 -11.27 2.66
C PRO A 52 2.08 -10.40 2.23
N ASP A 53 1.99 -10.09 0.93
CA ASP A 53 0.82 -9.44 0.37
C ASP A 53 -0.33 -10.46 0.42
N PRO A 54 -1.34 -10.27 1.28
CA PRO A 54 -2.42 -11.24 1.46
C PRO A 54 -3.28 -11.43 0.19
N TYR A 55 -3.05 -10.61 -0.84
CA TYR A 55 -3.74 -10.68 -2.13
C TYR A 55 -2.82 -11.08 -3.29
N GLN A 56 -1.54 -11.31 -3.04
CA GLN A 56 -0.68 -11.95 -4.02
C GLN A 56 -1.16 -13.40 -4.11
N LYS A 57 -1.94 -13.71 -5.15
CA LYS A 57 -2.30 -15.10 -5.46
C LYS A 57 -0.99 -15.90 -5.48
N PRO A 58 -0.91 -17.05 -4.80
CA PRO A 58 0.21 -17.94 -4.99
C PRO A 58 0.27 -18.23 -6.47
N THR A 59 1.34 -17.77 -7.11
CA THR A 59 1.61 -18.12 -8.50
C THR A 59 2.17 -19.54 -8.40
N ALA A 60 1.28 -20.52 -8.56
CA ALA A 60 1.65 -21.92 -8.71
C ALA A 60 2.22 -22.16 -10.12
#